data_AF-R5IEA4-F1
#
_entry.id   AF-R5IEA4-F1
#
_cell.length_a   1.000
_cell.length_b   1.000
_cell.length_c   1.000
_cell.angle_alpha   90.00
_cell.angle_beta   90.00
_cell.angle_gamma   90.00
#
_symmetry.space_group_name_H-M   'P 1'
#
loop_
_entity.id
_entity.type
_entity.pdbx_description
1 polymer ?
#
loop_
_entity_poly.entity_id
_entity_poly.type
_entity_poly.pdbx_seq_one_letter_code
_entity_poly.pdbx_strand_id
1 'polypeptide(L)'
;MWTLAQVQAEYRRLDRLLGIDTSRVAVSFSRRMTRQYGVCTFVKNRPQEIRLADFLRREDQVFWDTARHEYAHAAAAILTGKRHGHDEAWKAVCRKIGCPPERLAPSCEAAAENRRRIEAVRGVYVVTCLGCGAESRYLRRGTVVQALEEKRGGIRCRRCGGKKFSLEKRYEPQEEHT
;
A
#
# COMPACT_ATOMS: atom_id res chain seq x y z
N MET A 1 15.70 -12.72 6.01
CA MET A 1 14.40 -12.00 6.07
C MET A 1 14.43 -11.07 7.27
N TRP A 2 14.19 -9.78 7.05
CA TRP A 2 14.25 -8.77 8.11
C TRP A 2 13.15 -8.94 9.15
N THR A 3 13.48 -8.60 10.39
CA THR A 3 12.63 -8.73 11.58
C THR A 3 12.32 -7.37 12.20
N LEU A 4 11.25 -7.29 13.00
CA LEU A 4 10.92 -6.05 13.70
C LEU A 4 12.02 -5.64 14.69
N ALA A 5 12.66 -6.61 15.36
CA ALA A 5 13.76 -6.33 16.28
C ALA A 5 14.94 -5.63 15.59
N GLN A 6 15.26 -6.02 14.35
CA GLN A 6 16.31 -5.37 13.56
C GLN A 6 15.90 -3.94 13.15
N VAL A 7 14.65 -3.74 12.71
CA VAL A 7 14.14 -2.39 12.39
C VAL A 7 14.18 -1.48 13.62
N GLN A 8 13.72 -1.98 14.77
CA GLN A 8 13.77 -1.24 16.02
C GLN A 8 15.20 -0.94 16.48
N ALA A 9 16.15 -1.86 16.26
CA ALA A 9 17.55 -1.61 16.56
C ALA A 9 18.14 -0.50 15.69
N GLU A 10 17.80 -0.49 14.40
CA GLU A 10 18.18 0.59 13.48
C GLU A 10 17.56 1.93 13.91
N TYR A 11 16.28 1.96 14.26
CA TYR A 11 15.63 3.20 14.72
C TYR A 11 16.23 3.72 16.01
N ARG A 12 16.58 2.85 16.96
CA ARG A 12 17.34 3.26 18.16
C ARG A 12 18.73 3.82 17.82
N ARG A 13 19.40 3.30 16.78
CA ARG A 13 20.68 3.86 16.31
C ARG A 13 20.49 5.26 15.73
N LEU A 14 19.44 5.46 14.94
CA LEU A 14 19.11 6.75 14.33
C LEU A 14 18.62 7.78 15.36
N ASP A 15 17.87 7.34 16.37
CA ASP A 15 17.44 8.17 17.50
C ASP A 15 18.63 8.78 18.22
N ARG A 16 19.66 7.96 18.51
CA ARG A 16 20.94 8.43 19.08
C ARG A 16 21.66 9.42 18.16
N LEU A 17 21.65 9.19 16.85
CA LEU A 17 22.27 10.08 15.86
C LEU A 17 21.57 11.44 15.76
N LEU A 18 20.25 11.46 15.92
CA LEU A 18 19.43 12.66 15.77
C LEU A 18 19.15 13.38 17.09
N GLY A 19 19.38 12.72 18.24
CA GLY A 19 19.04 13.25 19.56
C GLY A 19 17.53 13.30 19.80
N ILE A 20 16.79 12.31 19.29
CA ILE A 20 15.32 12.20 19.42
C ILE A 20 14.92 10.85 20.02
N ASP A 21 13.63 10.71 20.34
CA ASP A 21 13.04 9.46 20.83
C ASP A 21 11.83 9.07 19.98
N THR A 22 11.94 7.94 19.27
CA THR A 22 10.85 7.33 18.50
C THR A 22 10.24 6.10 19.17
N SER A 23 10.58 5.81 20.43
CA SER A 23 10.10 4.61 21.16
C SER A 23 8.58 4.49 21.25
N ARG A 24 7.85 5.61 21.18
CA ARG A 24 6.38 5.66 21.19
C ARG A 24 5.75 5.46 19.81
N VAL A 25 6.54 5.41 18.74
CA VAL A 25 6.07 5.14 17.37
C VAL A 25 6.09 3.64 17.16
N ALA A 26 4.91 3.03 17.00
CA ALA A 26 4.80 1.60 16.74
C ALA A 26 5.43 1.24 15.39
N VAL A 27 5.92 0.00 15.27
CA VAL A 27 6.49 -0.52 14.01
C VAL A 27 5.90 -1.89 13.72
N SER A 28 5.38 -2.10 12.51
CA SER A 28 4.76 -3.37 12.11
C SER A 28 5.01 -3.73 10.64
N PHE A 29 4.87 -5.02 10.33
CA PHE A 29 4.83 -5.51 8.95
C PHE A 29 3.39 -5.69 8.49
N SER A 30 3.07 -5.17 7.31
CA SER A 30 1.73 -5.25 6.73
C SER A 30 1.68 -6.22 5.56
N ARG A 31 0.86 -7.26 5.70
CA ARG A 31 0.49 -8.19 4.61
C ARG A 31 -0.60 -7.63 3.69
N ARG A 32 -1.24 -6.53 4.10
CA ARG A 32 -2.32 -5.86 3.33
C ARG A 32 -1.78 -4.80 2.36
N MET A 33 -0.52 -4.40 2.52
CA MET A 33 0.12 -3.46 1.60
C MET A 33 0.42 -4.19 0.29
N THR A 34 -0.10 -3.65 -0.80
CA THR A 34 -0.05 -4.26 -2.13
C THR A 34 0.65 -3.40 -3.17
N ARG A 35 0.65 -2.08 -2.96
CA ARG A 35 1.21 -1.08 -3.90
C ARG A 35 2.19 -0.10 -3.24
N GLN A 36 2.12 0.04 -1.92
CA GLN A 36 2.99 0.92 -1.14
C GLN A 36 4.02 0.05 -0.41
N TYR A 37 5.23 0.58 -0.27
CA TYR A 37 6.35 -0.10 0.38
C TYR A 37 6.40 0.19 1.88
N GLY A 38 6.14 1.44 2.25
CA GLY A 38 6.10 1.93 3.63
C GLY A 38 4.99 2.95 3.83
N VAL A 39 4.65 3.21 5.10
CA VAL A 39 3.90 4.41 5.51
C VAL A 39 4.16 4.74 6.97
N CYS A 40 4.47 6.00 7.26
CA CYS A 40 4.38 6.60 8.58
C CYS A 40 3.01 7.28 8.77
N THR A 41 2.27 6.86 9.81
CA THR A 41 0.94 7.38 10.14
C THR A 41 1.01 8.45 11.22
N PHE A 42 0.04 9.39 11.20
CA PHE A 42 0.05 10.55 12.09
C PHE A 42 -1.34 10.81 12.69
N VAL A 43 -1.35 11.26 13.94
CA VAL A 43 -2.50 11.96 14.55
C VAL A 43 -2.09 13.42 14.74
N LYS A 44 -2.75 14.31 14.00
CA LYS A 44 -2.30 15.71 13.84
C LYS A 44 -0.83 15.73 13.36
N ASN A 45 0.07 16.29 14.16
CA ASN A 45 1.50 16.38 13.88
C ASN A 45 2.35 15.28 14.54
N ARG A 46 1.73 14.33 15.26
CA ARG A 46 2.47 13.31 16.02
C ARG A 46 2.50 11.99 15.25
N PRO A 47 3.68 11.41 14.97
CA PRO A 47 3.78 10.09 14.37
C PRO A 47 3.21 9.02 15.31
N GLN A 48 2.57 7.99 14.77
CA GLN A 48 1.88 6.93 15.53
C GLN A 48 2.43 5.54 15.22
N GLU A 49 2.48 5.17 13.93
CA GLU A 49 2.94 3.86 13.49
C GLU A 49 3.66 3.96 12.16
N ILE A 50 4.79 3.28 12.04
CA ILE A 50 5.47 2.98 10.78
C ILE A 50 5.12 1.55 10.36
N ARG A 51 4.52 1.40 9.18
CA ARG A 51 4.18 0.10 8.59
C ARG A 51 5.04 -0.16 7.37
N LEU A 52 5.67 -1.32 7.33
CA LEU A 52 6.49 -1.77 6.20
C LEU A 52 5.81 -2.94 5.50
N ALA A 53 5.86 -2.98 4.18
CA ALA A 53 5.28 -4.06 3.41
C ALA A 53 6.00 -5.39 3.70
N ASP A 54 5.24 -6.43 4.06
CA ASP A 54 5.80 -7.74 4.43
C ASP A 54 6.59 -8.38 3.27
N PHE A 55 6.19 -8.13 2.03
CA PHE A 55 6.87 -8.66 0.84
C PHE A 55 8.30 -8.10 0.64
N LEU A 56 8.65 -6.96 1.24
CA LEU A 56 9.99 -6.38 1.09
C LEU A 56 11.03 -7.00 2.02
N ARG A 57 10.66 -7.86 2.96
CA ARG A 57 11.58 -8.34 4.01
C ARG A 57 12.77 -9.15 3.50
N ARG A 58 12.82 -9.48 2.21
CA ARG A 58 13.95 -10.17 1.56
C ARG A 58 14.76 -9.25 0.62
N GLU A 59 14.27 -8.05 0.36
CA GLU A 59 14.87 -7.07 -0.54
C GLU A 59 15.81 -6.16 0.26
N ASP A 60 17.09 -6.50 0.41
CA ASP A 60 18.00 -5.86 1.37
C ASP A 60 18.00 -4.32 1.29
N GLN A 61 18.54 -3.76 0.20
CA GLN A 61 18.66 -2.31 0.04
C GLN A 61 17.29 -1.63 0.02
N VAL A 62 16.33 -2.14 -0.75
CA VAL A 62 15.00 -1.53 -0.90
C VAL A 62 14.23 -1.52 0.43
N PHE A 63 14.39 -2.58 1.24
CA PHE A 63 13.81 -2.65 2.57
C PHE A 63 14.37 -1.57 3.49
N TRP A 64 15.70 -1.46 3.59
CA TRP A 64 16.32 -0.48 4.48
C TRP A 64 16.10 0.95 4.03
N ASP A 65 16.13 1.21 2.72
CA ASP A 65 15.80 2.52 2.16
C ASP A 65 14.35 2.90 2.52
N THR A 66 13.40 1.96 2.35
CA THR A 66 12.00 2.17 2.75
C THR A 66 11.87 2.39 4.26
N ALA A 67 12.53 1.56 5.08
CA ALA A 67 12.44 1.66 6.53
C ALA A 67 12.98 2.99 7.05
N ARG A 68 14.10 3.47 6.50
CA ARG A 68 14.70 4.76 6.85
C ARG A 68 13.89 5.93 6.29
N HIS A 69 13.30 5.79 5.10
CA HIS A 69 12.39 6.77 4.52
C HIS A 69 11.20 7.06 5.44
N GLU A 70 10.52 6.02 5.91
CA GLU A 70 9.37 6.18 6.81
C GLU A 70 9.79 6.69 8.20
N TYR A 71 10.96 6.29 8.68
CA TYR A 71 11.55 6.85 9.89
C TYR A 71 11.82 8.35 9.75
N ALA A 72 12.35 8.80 8.60
CA ALA A 72 12.63 10.21 8.35
C ALA A 72 11.36 11.08 8.44
N HIS A 73 10.19 10.55 8.07
CA HIS A 73 8.91 11.25 8.29
C HIS A 73 8.61 11.44 9.79
N ALA A 74 8.79 10.41 10.61
CA ALA A 74 8.60 10.51 12.05
C ALA A 74 9.61 11.46 12.70
N ALA A 75 10.89 11.31 12.36
CA ALA A 75 11.98 12.10 12.89
C ALA A 75 11.86 13.59 12.53
N ALA A 76 11.55 13.92 11.27
CA ALA A 76 11.32 15.30 10.87
C ALA A 76 10.18 15.94 11.66
N ALA A 77 9.10 15.20 11.94
CA ALA A 77 7.98 15.71 12.71
C ALA A 77 8.31 15.93 14.19
N ILE A 78 9.13 15.06 14.78
CA ILE A 78 9.60 15.23 16.17
C ILE A 78 10.54 16.44 16.28
N LEU A 79 11.49 16.56 15.36
CA LEU A 79 12.49 17.64 15.36
C LEU A 79 11.87 19.03 15.18
N THR A 80 10.80 19.14 14.40
CA THR A 80 10.19 20.43 14.02
C THR A 80 8.86 20.71 14.72
N GLY A 81 8.27 19.71 15.36
CA GLY A 81 6.92 19.78 15.95
C GLY A 81 5.76 19.76 14.94
N LYS A 82 6.01 19.58 13.64
CA LYS A 82 4.97 19.57 12.60
C LYS A 82 5.13 18.43 11.59
N ARG A 83 4.03 17.96 11.01
CA ARG A 83 4.10 16.92 9.97
C ARG A 83 4.71 17.48 8.68
N HIS A 84 5.62 16.72 8.09
CA HIS A 84 6.30 17.06 6.84
C HIS A 84 5.96 16.06 5.72
N GLY A 85 5.77 16.59 4.50
CA GLY A 85 5.82 15.80 3.27
C GLY A 85 7.28 15.57 2.85
N HIS A 86 7.54 15.36 1.56
CA HIS A 86 8.90 15.24 1.02
C HIS A 86 9.59 16.61 0.81
N ASP A 87 9.46 17.51 1.78
CA ASP A 87 10.03 18.87 1.75
C ASP A 87 11.48 18.90 2.25
N GLU A 88 12.10 20.09 2.28
CA GLU A 88 13.52 20.23 2.67
C GLU A 88 13.82 19.81 4.10
N ALA A 89 12.88 19.95 5.04
CA ALA A 89 13.10 19.49 6.41
C ALA A 89 13.18 17.96 6.46
N TRP A 90 12.29 17.27 5.74
CA TRP A 90 12.35 15.83 5.60
C TRP A 90 13.61 15.36 4.85
N LYS A 91 13.95 16.01 3.72
CA LYS A 91 15.17 15.66 2.96
C LYS A 91 16.46 15.90 3.76
N ALA A 92 16.49 16.91 4.63
CA ALA A 92 17.61 17.15 5.53
C ALA A 92 17.80 15.98 6.50
N VAL A 93 16.71 15.41 7.02
CA VAL A 93 16.76 14.19 7.84
C VAL A 93 17.26 13.00 7.02
N CYS A 94 16.75 12.79 5.81
CA CYS A 94 17.20 11.71 4.91
C CYS A 94 18.72 11.74 4.69
N ARG A 95 19.25 12.91 4.33
CA ARG A 95 20.70 13.12 4.15
C ARG A 95 21.48 12.79 5.43
N LYS A 96 20.98 13.21 6.60
CA LYS A 96 21.64 12.98 7.88
C LYS A 96 21.67 11.51 8.30
N ILE A 97 20.60 10.74 8.01
CA ILE A 97 20.52 9.31 8.35
C ILE A 97 21.06 8.39 7.26
N GLY A 98 21.45 8.95 6.11
CA GLY A 98 22.01 8.20 4.98
C GLY A 98 20.96 7.41 4.20
N CYS A 99 19.73 7.93 4.04
CA CYS A 99 18.74 7.34 3.14
C CYS A 99 18.47 8.25 1.93
N PRO A 100 18.06 7.67 0.78
CA PRO A 100 17.79 8.44 -0.43
C PRO A 100 16.63 9.45 -0.21
N PRO A 101 16.77 10.74 -0.59
CA PRO A 101 15.74 11.77 -0.45
C PRO A 101 14.69 11.74 -1.58
N GLU A 102 14.69 10.70 -2.42
CA GLU A 102 13.72 10.51 -3.47
C GLU A 102 12.38 10.04 -2.90
N ARG A 103 11.28 10.57 -3.45
CA ARG A 103 9.93 10.16 -3.04
C ARG A 103 9.62 8.70 -3.38
N LEU A 104 10.18 8.20 -4.48
CA LEU A 104 9.85 6.89 -5.03
C LEU A 104 11.03 5.94 -4.82
N ALA A 105 10.75 4.82 -4.14
CA ALA A 105 11.66 3.70 -4.12
C ALA A 105 11.77 3.07 -5.52
N PRO A 106 12.93 2.48 -5.87
CA PRO A 106 13.07 1.72 -7.11
C PRO A 106 12.10 0.54 -7.16
N SER A 107 11.77 0.08 -8.36
CA SER A 107 11.06 -1.18 -8.53
C SER A 107 11.95 -2.34 -8.07
N CYS A 108 11.38 -3.31 -7.36
CA CYS A 108 12.06 -4.54 -6.96
C CYS A 108 11.28 -5.79 -7.39
N GLU A 109 11.97 -6.93 -7.37
CA GLU A 109 11.42 -8.21 -7.77
C GLU A 109 10.24 -8.61 -6.87
N ALA A 110 10.38 -8.48 -5.55
CA ALA A 110 9.32 -8.80 -4.61
C ALA A 110 8.06 -7.95 -4.83
N ALA A 111 8.20 -6.70 -5.27
CA ALA A 111 7.05 -5.88 -5.62
C ALA A 111 6.40 -6.35 -6.92
N ALA A 112 7.19 -6.77 -7.92
CA ALA A 112 6.67 -7.34 -9.16
C ALA A 112 5.98 -8.70 -8.93
N GLU A 113 6.59 -9.59 -8.16
CA GLU A 113 6.02 -10.87 -7.74
C GLU A 113 4.73 -10.66 -6.95
N ASN A 114 4.73 -9.76 -5.96
CA ASN A 114 3.53 -9.47 -5.19
C ASN A 114 2.39 -8.92 -6.07
N ARG A 115 2.71 -8.05 -7.06
CA ARG A 115 1.72 -7.60 -8.05
C ARG A 115 1.16 -8.76 -8.87
N ARG A 116 2.02 -9.62 -9.44
CA ARG A 116 1.61 -10.81 -10.19
C ARG A 116 0.73 -11.73 -9.35
N ARG A 117 1.13 -12.03 -8.11
CA ARG A 117 0.35 -12.86 -7.18
C ARG A 117 -1.02 -12.25 -6.90
N ILE A 118 -1.10 -10.95 -6.67
CA ILE A 118 -2.37 -10.25 -6.43
C ILE A 118 -3.23 -10.29 -7.68
N GLU A 119 -2.68 -10.02 -8.84
CA GLU A 119 -3.39 -10.06 -10.13
C GLU A 119 -3.92 -11.46 -10.44
N ALA A 120 -3.11 -12.50 -10.22
CA ALA A 120 -3.50 -13.90 -10.42
C ALA A 120 -4.70 -14.32 -9.54
N VAL A 121 -4.79 -13.84 -8.29
CA VAL A 121 -5.94 -14.12 -7.42
C VAL A 121 -7.08 -13.11 -7.59
N ARG A 122 -6.85 -12.01 -8.31
CA ARG A 122 -7.82 -10.94 -8.46
C ARG A 122 -8.76 -11.27 -9.61
N GLY A 123 -9.81 -12.01 -9.28
CA GLY A 123 -10.94 -12.19 -10.18
C GLY A 123 -11.63 -10.85 -10.51
N VAL A 124 -12.15 -10.76 -11.72
CA VAL A 124 -12.97 -9.66 -12.23
C VAL A 124 -14.44 -10.04 -12.10
N TYR A 125 -15.23 -9.17 -11.48
CA TYR A 125 -16.68 -9.30 -11.48
C TYR A 125 -17.23 -8.81 -12.82
N VAL A 126 -17.86 -9.69 -13.58
CA VAL A 126 -18.53 -9.38 -14.83
C VAL A 126 -20.04 -9.35 -14.57
N VAL A 127 -20.64 -8.19 -14.84
CA VAL A 127 -22.07 -7.97 -14.74
C VAL A 127 -22.63 -7.91 -16.14
N THR A 128 -23.52 -8.84 -16.49
CA THR A 128 -24.13 -8.91 -17.82
C THR A 128 -25.60 -8.56 -17.74
N CYS A 129 -26.03 -7.58 -18.52
CA CYS A 129 -27.45 -7.23 -18.61
C CYS A 129 -28.22 -8.33 -19.35
N LEU A 130 -29.20 -8.94 -18.70
CA LEU A 130 -30.01 -10.01 -19.30
C LEU A 130 -31.00 -9.51 -20.36
N GLY A 131 -31.19 -8.19 -20.49
CA GLY A 131 -32.08 -7.60 -21.49
C GLY A 131 -31.40 -7.22 -22.82
N CYS A 132 -30.11 -6.91 -22.82
CA CYS A 132 -29.40 -6.48 -24.03
C CYS A 132 -27.98 -7.06 -24.19
N GLY A 133 -27.53 -7.91 -23.26
CA GLY A 133 -26.21 -8.53 -23.30
C GLY A 133 -25.04 -7.61 -22.93
N ALA A 134 -25.27 -6.33 -22.64
CA ALA A 134 -24.18 -5.40 -22.29
C ALA A 134 -23.45 -5.86 -21.02
N GLU A 135 -22.12 -5.99 -21.11
CA GLU A 135 -21.26 -6.37 -19.99
C GLU A 135 -20.66 -5.13 -19.30
N SER A 136 -20.40 -5.23 -17.99
CA SER A 136 -19.65 -4.25 -17.22
C SER A 136 -18.69 -4.98 -16.27
N ARG A 137 -17.43 -4.56 -16.26
CA ARG A 137 -16.36 -5.22 -15.49
C ARG A 137 -16.00 -4.42 -14.24
N TYR A 138 -15.90 -5.10 -13.10
CA TYR A 138 -15.55 -4.51 -11.81
C TYR A 138 -14.39 -5.27 -11.16
N LEU A 139 -13.32 -4.55 -10.82
CA LEU A 139 -12.12 -5.14 -10.20
C LEU A 139 -12.21 -5.26 -8.66
N ARG A 140 -13.34 -4.90 -8.07
CA ARG A 140 -13.61 -4.89 -6.62
C ARG A 140 -15.09 -5.19 -6.38
N ARG A 141 -15.40 -5.75 -5.20
CA ARG A 141 -16.77 -5.91 -4.69
C ARG A 141 -17.33 -4.55 -4.22
N GLY A 142 -17.57 -3.64 -5.16
CA GLY A 142 -18.15 -2.31 -4.91
C GLY A 142 -19.67 -2.36 -4.80
N THR A 143 -20.31 -1.19 -4.68
CA THR A 143 -21.77 -1.06 -4.46
C THR A 143 -22.62 -1.82 -5.47
N VAL A 144 -22.26 -1.80 -6.75
CA VAL A 144 -23.02 -2.51 -7.81
C VAL A 144 -22.93 -4.03 -7.64
N VAL A 145 -21.71 -4.56 -7.48
CA VAL A 145 -21.47 -6.00 -7.28
C VAL A 145 -22.17 -6.46 -6.01
N GLN A 146 -22.00 -5.73 -4.91
CA GLN A 146 -22.64 -6.03 -3.63
C GLN A 146 -24.17 -6.03 -3.74
N ALA A 147 -24.76 -5.04 -4.41
CA ALA A 147 -26.21 -4.98 -4.59
C ALA A 147 -26.73 -6.15 -5.43
N LEU A 148 -25.99 -6.61 -6.45
CA LEU A 148 -26.37 -7.80 -7.23
C LEU A 148 -26.27 -9.09 -6.42
N GLU A 149 -25.21 -9.28 -5.64
CA GLU A 149 -25.06 -10.45 -4.75
C GLU A 149 -26.16 -10.51 -3.69
N GLU A 150 -26.44 -9.37 -3.06
CA GLU A 150 -27.45 -9.24 -2.00
C GLU A 150 -28.88 -9.09 -2.55
N LYS A 151 -29.05 -9.22 -3.87
CA LYS A 151 -30.32 -9.08 -4.60
C LYS A 151 -31.06 -7.77 -4.28
N ARG A 152 -30.31 -6.70 -3.98
CA ARG A 152 -30.85 -5.36 -3.78
C ARG A 152 -31.21 -4.75 -5.14
N GLY A 153 -32.38 -4.13 -5.20
CA GLY A 153 -32.85 -3.42 -6.40
C GLY A 153 -32.09 -2.11 -6.66
N GLY A 154 -32.53 -1.35 -7.66
CA GLY A 154 -32.04 0.02 -7.92
C GLY A 154 -30.96 0.12 -9.01
N ILE A 155 -30.46 -1.00 -9.53
CA ILE A 155 -29.52 -1.00 -10.66
C ILE A 155 -30.30 -1.01 -11.98
N ARG A 156 -29.88 -0.18 -12.93
CA ARG A 156 -30.45 -0.08 -14.28
C ARG A 156 -29.35 -0.12 -15.33
N CYS A 157 -29.62 -0.81 -16.43
CA CYS A 157 -28.68 -0.91 -17.55
C CYS A 157 -28.64 0.45 -18.24
N ARG A 158 -27.43 1.01 -18.42
CA ARG A 158 -27.27 2.30 -19.12
C ARG A 158 -27.65 2.23 -20.60
N ARG A 159 -27.63 1.03 -21.20
CA ARG A 159 -27.91 0.82 -22.63
C ARG A 159 -29.40 0.63 -22.92
N CYS A 160 -30.09 -0.23 -22.17
CA CYS A 160 -31.49 -0.59 -22.45
C CYS A 160 -32.48 -0.29 -21.31
N GLY A 161 -32.02 0.25 -20.18
CA GLY A 161 -32.86 0.49 -19.00
C GLY A 161 -33.27 -0.77 -18.21
N GLY A 162 -32.88 -1.96 -18.68
CA GLY A 162 -33.19 -3.25 -18.04
C GLY A 162 -32.70 -3.34 -16.59
N LYS A 163 -33.45 -4.08 -15.76
CA LYS A 163 -33.21 -4.22 -14.30
C LYS A 163 -32.68 -5.60 -13.89
N LYS A 164 -32.56 -6.54 -14.84
CA LYS A 164 -32.10 -7.91 -14.59
C LYS A 164 -30.67 -8.08 -15.09
N PHE A 165 -29.83 -8.68 -14.26
CA PHE A 165 -28.41 -8.88 -14.53
C PHE A 165 -27.97 -10.26 -14.03
N SER A 166 -27.02 -10.87 -14.73
CA SER A 166 -26.18 -11.93 -14.15
C SER A 166 -24.89 -11.31 -13.61
N LEU A 167 -24.33 -11.94 -12.59
CA LEU A 167 -23.05 -11.59 -11.99
C LEU A 167 -22.19 -12.84 -11.97
N GLU A 168 -21.01 -12.76 -12.59
CA GLU A 168 -20.00 -13.80 -12.60
C GLU A 168 -18.69 -13.25 -12.05
N LYS A 169 -17.94 -14.06 -11.32
CA LYS A 169 -16.55 -13.73 -10.95
C LYS A 169 -15.62 -14.57 -11.82
N ARG A 170 -14.96 -13.94 -12.80
CA ARG A 170 -14.02 -14.59 -13.70
C ARG A 170 -12.59 -14.40 -13.17
N TYR A 171 -11.79 -15.46 -13.17
CA TYR A 171 -10.35 -15.36 -12.95
C TYR A 171 -9.73 -15.42 -14.34
N GLU A 172 -9.06 -14.34 -14.77
CA GLU A 172 -8.37 -14.36 -16.06
C GLU A 172 -7.08 -15.19 -15.88
N PRO A 173 -6.92 -16.32 -16.59
CA PRO A 173 -5.63 -17.00 -16.63
C PRO A 173 -4.64 -16.09 -17.33
N GLN A 174 -3.43 -15.95 -16.77
CA GLN A 174 -2.34 -15.34 -17.52
C GLN A 174 -1.95 -16.35 -18.61
N GLU A 175 -2.12 -15.97 -19.88
CA GLU A 175 -1.41 -16.63 -20.96
C GLU A 175 0.08 -16.55 -20.63
N GLU A 176 0.70 -17.70 -20.40
CA GLU A 176 2.15 -17.84 -20.31
C GLU A 176 2.73 -17.26 -21.60
N HIS A 177 3.27 -16.05 -21.54
CA HIS A 177 4.15 -15.55 -22.58
C HIS A 177 5.45 -16.35 -22.47
N THR A 178 5.47 -17.46 -23.21
CA THR A 178 6.66 -18.22 -23.60
C THR A 178 7.64 -17.35 -24.36
#